data_AF-A0A9E2X678-F1
#
_entry.id   AF-A0A9E2X678-F1
#
_cell.length_a   1.000
_cell.length_b   1.000
_cell.length_c   1.000
_cell.angle_alpha   90.00
_cell.angle_beta   90.00
_cell.angle_gamma   90.00
#
_symmetry.space_group_name_H-M   'P 1'
#
loop_
_entity.id
_entity.type
_entity.pdbx_description
1 polymer ?
#
loop_
_entity_poly.entity_id
_entity_poly.type
_entity_poly.pdbx_seq_one_letter_code
_entity_poly.pdbx_strand_id
1 'polypeptide(L)'
;MAGIRRLPEGHHLDWIVHHRSWVAERLVPLITPTAWAIGLWISVAVAERVGWPDLVTQTAVSLLLAWLVIRLAAALVPYAALARLIAVLAWVVAALNITHLLSPTLDFLDSVAIIVGGLRVSILTVIRGVLSLAMLLWAATVASNLFERRITRFSEITPRARVLLGKLIKTTLVTLAVVLSLTSIGLDLTTFALFTGALGVGVGLGLQRTVSNLFSGIVLLLDKSI
;
A
#
# COMPACT_ATOMS: atom_id res chain seq x y z
N MET A 1 -7.92 57.21 40.66
CA MET A 1 -8.31 57.04 39.24
C MET A 1 -7.53 55.88 38.65
N ALA A 2 -8.23 55.02 37.92
CA ALA A 2 -7.84 53.66 37.56
C ALA A 2 -6.72 53.57 36.50
N GLY A 3 -5.70 52.76 36.78
CA GLY A 3 -4.73 52.28 35.78
C GLY A 3 -5.02 50.82 35.49
N ILE A 4 -5.68 50.56 34.36
CA ILE A 4 -6.19 49.25 33.95
C ILE A 4 -5.01 48.31 33.63
N ARG A 5 -4.94 47.18 34.35
CA ARG A 5 -4.07 46.04 34.02
C ARG A 5 -4.47 45.51 32.63
N ARG A 6 -3.56 45.60 31.66
CA ARG A 6 -3.70 44.88 30.38
C ARG A 6 -3.46 43.39 30.66
N LEU A 7 -4.48 42.58 30.39
CA LEU A 7 -4.37 41.13 30.38
C LEU A 7 -3.46 40.70 29.21
N PRO A 8 -2.66 39.63 29.36
CA PRO A 8 -1.95 39.04 28.23
C PRO A 8 -2.97 38.43 27.27
N GLU A 9 -2.98 38.89 26.03
CA GLU A 9 -3.79 38.34 24.95
C GLU A 9 -3.39 36.87 24.69
N GLY A 10 -4.40 36.03 24.42
CA GLY A 10 -4.30 34.58 24.50
C GLY A 10 -3.45 33.92 23.40
N HIS A 11 -2.27 33.44 23.78
CA HIS A 11 -1.42 32.51 23.02
C HIS A 11 -1.96 31.05 22.97
N HIS A 12 -3.28 30.85 23.00
CA HIS A 12 -3.87 29.49 23.06
C HIS A 12 -4.55 29.03 21.77
N LEU A 13 -4.68 29.90 20.75
CA LEU A 13 -5.44 29.58 19.54
C LEU A 13 -4.58 29.35 18.27
N ASP A 14 -3.29 29.67 18.30
CA ASP A 14 -2.41 29.59 17.12
C ASP A 14 -1.98 28.15 16.79
N TRP A 15 -1.97 27.26 17.79
CA TRP A 15 -1.55 25.86 17.64
C TRP A 15 -2.49 25.04 16.74
N ILE A 16 -3.80 25.38 16.72
CA ILE A 16 -4.82 24.70 15.91
C ILE A 16 -4.71 25.12 14.44
N VAL A 17 -4.35 26.37 14.18
CA VAL A 17 -4.20 26.90 12.80
C VAL A 17 -2.97 26.29 12.12
N HIS A 18 -1.87 26.11 12.86
CA HIS A 18 -0.64 25.55 12.32
C HIS A 18 -0.71 24.03 12.05
N HIS A 19 -1.53 23.27 12.79
CA HIS A 19 -1.72 21.83 12.55
C HIS A 19 -2.73 21.53 11.44
N ARG A 20 -3.65 22.45 11.12
CA ARG A 20 -4.66 22.26 10.06
C ARG A 20 -4.07 22.34 8.64
N SER A 21 -3.05 23.17 8.41
CA SER A 21 -2.48 23.39 7.07
C SER A 21 -1.77 22.14 6.53
N TRP A 22 -0.96 21.47 7.36
CA TRP A 22 -0.22 20.27 6.94
C TRP A 22 -1.14 19.09 6.61
N VAL A 23 -2.24 18.94 7.34
CA VAL A 23 -3.25 17.90 7.10
C VAL A 23 -4.11 18.25 5.88
N ALA A 24 -4.49 19.52 5.71
CA ALA A 24 -5.24 19.99 4.55
C ALA A 24 -4.43 19.86 3.25
N GLU A 25 -3.18 20.29 3.22
CA GLU A 25 -2.33 20.22 2.01
C GLU A 25 -2.06 18.79 1.54
N ARG A 26 -2.08 17.80 2.44
CA ARG A 26 -1.89 16.38 2.09
C ARG A 26 -3.19 15.62 1.84
N LEU A 27 -4.31 15.99 2.47
CA LEU A 27 -5.60 15.30 2.32
C LEU A 27 -6.51 15.92 1.26
N VAL A 28 -6.48 17.24 1.05
CA VAL A 28 -7.31 17.94 0.04
C VAL A 28 -7.05 17.43 -1.40
N PRO A 29 -5.82 17.09 -1.82
CA PRO A 29 -5.57 16.49 -3.13
C PRO A 29 -6.12 15.06 -3.28
N LEU A 30 -6.43 14.37 -2.17
CA LEU A 30 -7.01 13.01 -2.13
C LEU A 30 -8.54 13.03 -2.02
N ILE A 31 -9.14 14.07 -1.43
CA ILE A 31 -10.60 14.24 -1.32
C ILE A 31 -11.24 14.51 -2.68
N THR A 32 -10.59 15.33 -3.51
CA THR A 32 -11.09 15.66 -4.85
C THR A 32 -11.26 14.42 -5.75
N PRO A 33 -10.30 13.48 -5.84
CA PRO A 33 -10.47 12.33 -6.71
C PRO A 33 -11.39 11.25 -6.14
N THR A 34 -11.44 11.06 -4.82
CA THR A 34 -12.38 10.12 -4.21
C THR A 34 -13.82 10.61 -4.34
N ALA A 35 -14.06 11.92 -4.23
CA ALA A 35 -15.37 12.52 -4.49
C ALA A 35 -15.82 12.34 -5.95
N TRP A 36 -14.91 12.53 -6.92
CA TRP A 36 -15.19 12.26 -8.33
C TRP A 36 -15.46 10.78 -8.62
N ALA A 37 -14.68 9.86 -8.01
CA ALA A 37 -14.90 8.43 -8.13
C ALA A 37 -16.26 7.99 -7.56
N ILE A 38 -16.66 8.52 -6.39
CA ILE A 38 -17.96 8.24 -5.76
C ILE A 38 -19.09 8.81 -6.62
N GLY A 39 -18.96 10.05 -7.10
CA GLY A 39 -19.98 10.70 -7.93
C GLY A 39 -20.25 9.93 -9.23
N LEU A 40 -19.20 9.46 -9.90
CA LEU A 40 -19.32 8.66 -11.11
C LEU A 40 -19.80 7.23 -10.86
N TRP A 41 -19.42 6.61 -9.74
CA TRP A 41 -19.99 5.31 -9.34
C TRP A 41 -21.50 5.41 -9.13
N ILE A 42 -21.97 6.49 -8.52
CA ILE A 42 -23.40 6.78 -8.38
C ILE A 42 -24.04 7.01 -9.76
N SER A 43 -23.40 7.75 -10.67
CA SER A 43 -23.92 7.96 -12.03
C SER A 43 -24.05 6.67 -12.83
N VAL A 44 -23.09 5.74 -12.72
CA VAL A 44 -23.13 4.42 -13.37
C VAL A 44 -24.24 3.56 -12.77
N ALA A 45 -24.35 3.49 -11.44
CA ALA A 45 -25.39 2.72 -10.76
C ALA A 45 -26.81 3.22 -11.07
N VAL A 46 -26.97 4.53 -11.30
CA VAL A 46 -28.24 5.11 -11.76
C VAL A 46 -28.50 4.78 -13.23
N ALA A 47 -27.49 4.84 -14.10
CA ALA A 47 -27.63 4.52 -15.52
C ALA A 47 -28.05 3.04 -15.76
N GLU A 48 -27.50 2.10 -14.98
CA GLU A 48 -27.87 0.68 -15.03
C GLU A 48 -29.34 0.45 -14.61
N ARG A 49 -29.82 1.18 -13.59
CA ARG A 49 -31.22 1.08 -13.14
C ARG A 49 -32.23 1.70 -14.10
N VAL A 50 -31.77 2.61 -14.96
CA VAL A 50 -32.59 3.33 -15.96
C VAL A 50 -32.60 2.61 -17.32
N GLY A 51 -31.86 1.49 -17.46
CA GLY A 51 -31.87 0.66 -18.67
C GLY A 51 -31.06 1.23 -19.84
N TRP A 52 -29.99 1.98 -19.55
CA TRP A 52 -29.11 2.52 -20.58
C TRP A 52 -28.33 1.42 -21.32
N PRO A 53 -27.93 1.63 -22.59
CA PRO A 53 -27.19 0.64 -23.36
C PRO A 53 -25.86 0.26 -22.68
N ASP A 54 -25.62 -1.04 -22.51
CA ASP A 54 -24.44 -1.60 -21.84
C ASP A 54 -23.10 -1.06 -22.36
N LEU A 55 -23.06 -0.65 -23.63
CA LEU A 55 -21.86 -0.10 -24.28
C LEU A 55 -21.40 1.23 -23.64
N VAL A 56 -22.35 2.10 -23.26
CA VAL A 56 -22.06 3.42 -22.70
C VAL A 56 -21.56 3.28 -21.26
N THR A 57 -22.20 2.40 -20.48
CA THR A 57 -21.81 2.08 -19.10
C THR A 57 -20.43 1.43 -19.04
N GLN A 58 -20.14 0.44 -19.90
CA GLN A 58 -18.82 -0.21 -19.94
C GLN A 58 -17.71 0.77 -20.33
N THR A 59 -17.96 1.65 -21.31
CA THR A 59 -16.98 2.68 -21.72
C THR A 59 -16.72 3.66 -20.59
N ALA A 60 -17.77 4.13 -19.91
CA ALA A 60 -17.64 5.03 -18.77
C ALA A 60 -16.83 4.39 -17.63
N VAL A 61 -17.12 3.13 -17.27
CA VAL A 61 -16.38 2.38 -16.25
C VAL A 61 -14.91 2.19 -16.64
N SER A 62 -14.62 1.85 -17.89
CA SER A 62 -13.26 1.68 -18.41
C SER A 62 -12.42 2.95 -18.25
N LEU A 63 -12.97 4.10 -18.65
CA LEU A 63 -12.32 5.40 -18.52
C LEU A 63 -12.14 5.81 -17.05
N LEU A 64 -13.11 5.49 -16.19
CA LEU A 64 -13.02 5.74 -14.75
C LEU A 64 -11.90 4.95 -14.09
N LEU A 65 -11.81 3.66 -14.41
CA LEU A 65 -10.74 2.81 -13.90
C LEU A 65 -9.38 3.33 -14.37
N ALA A 66 -9.25 3.72 -15.64
CA ALA A 66 -8.01 4.30 -16.15
C ALA A 66 -7.63 5.58 -15.41
N TRP A 67 -8.58 6.51 -15.23
CA TRP A 67 -8.35 7.74 -14.49
C TRP A 67 -7.98 7.49 -13.02
N LEU A 68 -8.66 6.56 -12.36
CA LEU A 68 -8.38 6.19 -10.96
C LEU A 68 -6.97 5.60 -10.84
N VAL A 69 -6.59 4.67 -11.73
CA VAL A 69 -5.25 4.08 -11.76
C VAL A 69 -4.18 5.15 -11.98
N ILE A 70 -4.40 6.07 -12.92
CA ILE A 70 -3.48 7.19 -13.18
C ILE A 70 -3.33 8.08 -11.94
N ARG A 71 -4.45 8.41 -11.29
CA ARG A 71 -4.45 9.28 -10.11
C ARG A 71 -3.75 8.63 -8.92
N LEU A 72 -4.06 7.36 -8.67
CA LEU A 72 -3.37 6.57 -7.66
C LEU A 72 -1.88 6.51 -7.98
N ALA A 73 -1.50 6.13 -9.20
CA ALA A 73 -0.10 6.13 -9.63
C ALA A 73 0.60 7.47 -9.39
N ALA A 74 -0.03 8.59 -9.77
CA ALA A 74 0.52 9.93 -9.58
C ALA A 74 0.64 10.35 -8.11
N ALA A 75 -0.30 9.93 -7.25
CA ALA A 75 -0.27 10.26 -5.82
C ALA A 75 0.77 9.43 -5.03
N LEU A 76 1.09 8.25 -5.54
CA LEU A 76 1.78 7.21 -4.82
C LEU A 76 3.22 7.00 -5.30
N VAL A 77 3.49 7.29 -6.57
CA VAL A 77 4.79 7.07 -7.20
C VAL A 77 5.58 8.38 -7.24
N PRO A 78 6.74 8.47 -6.57
CA PRO A 78 7.53 9.70 -6.53
C PRO A 78 8.17 10.07 -7.90
N TYR A 79 8.31 9.10 -8.80
CA TYR A 79 8.96 9.29 -10.10
C TYR A 79 7.95 9.56 -11.22
N ALA A 80 8.05 10.74 -11.85
CA ALA A 80 7.17 11.15 -12.94
C ALA A 80 7.19 10.18 -14.15
N ALA A 81 8.34 9.54 -14.40
CA ALA A 81 8.48 8.56 -15.49
C ALA A 81 7.60 7.32 -15.28
N LEU A 82 7.55 6.78 -14.05
CA LEU A 82 6.72 5.63 -13.73
C LEU A 82 5.23 5.98 -13.73
N ALA A 83 4.86 7.17 -13.22
CA ALA A 83 3.48 7.65 -13.31
C ALA A 83 3.02 7.78 -14.78
N ARG A 84 3.90 8.27 -15.67
CA ARG A 84 3.63 8.33 -17.11
C ARG A 84 3.48 6.93 -17.73
N LEU A 85 4.36 6.00 -17.38
CA LEU A 85 4.28 4.62 -17.88
C LEU A 85 2.95 3.96 -17.45
N ILE A 86 2.57 4.10 -16.18
CA ILE A 86 1.28 3.58 -15.68
C ILE A 86 0.12 4.24 -16.41
N ALA A 87 0.20 5.54 -16.70
CA ALA A 87 -0.84 6.22 -17.45
C ALA A 87 -0.98 5.73 -18.89
N VAL A 88 0.14 5.53 -19.59
CA VAL A 88 0.13 4.95 -20.94
C VAL A 88 -0.47 3.55 -20.90
N LEU A 89 -0.05 2.69 -19.96
CA LEU A 89 -0.61 1.35 -19.81
C LEU A 89 -2.11 1.37 -19.52
N ALA A 90 -2.57 2.25 -18.63
CA ALA A 90 -3.99 2.40 -18.30
C ALA A 90 -4.83 2.81 -19.52
N TRP A 91 -4.33 3.75 -20.33
CA TRP A 91 -4.98 4.15 -21.58
C TRP A 91 -4.99 3.03 -22.62
N VAL A 92 -3.90 2.27 -22.77
CA VAL A 92 -3.83 1.12 -23.67
C VAL A 92 -4.84 0.04 -23.26
N VAL A 93 -4.89 -0.30 -21.97
CA VAL A 93 -5.87 -1.25 -21.43
C VAL A 93 -7.30 -0.76 -21.66
N ALA A 94 -7.57 0.52 -21.40
CA ALA A 94 -8.89 1.09 -21.64
C ALA A 94 -9.28 1.05 -23.13
N ALA A 95 -8.36 1.37 -24.04
CA ALA A 95 -8.60 1.30 -25.48
C ALA A 95 -8.86 -0.13 -25.96
N LEU A 96 -8.07 -1.11 -25.49
CA LEU A 96 -8.29 -2.53 -25.77
C LEU A 96 -9.63 -3.03 -25.23
N ASN A 97 -10.03 -2.56 -24.05
CA ASN A 97 -11.31 -2.90 -23.44
C ASN A 97 -12.49 -2.34 -24.26
N ILE A 98 -12.40 -1.06 -24.66
CA ILE A 98 -13.43 -0.38 -25.46
C ILE A 98 -13.58 -1.01 -26.85
N THR A 99 -12.48 -1.47 -27.45
CA THR A 99 -12.48 -2.14 -28.75
C THR A 99 -12.82 -3.64 -28.67
N HIS A 100 -13.11 -4.16 -27.47
CA HIS A 100 -13.31 -5.60 -27.19
C HIS A 100 -12.13 -6.51 -27.60
N LEU A 101 -10.94 -5.93 -27.82
CA LEU A 101 -9.70 -6.65 -28.15
C LEU A 101 -8.90 -7.06 -26.90
N LEU A 102 -9.32 -6.63 -25.70
CA LEU A 102 -8.67 -6.99 -24.45
C LEU A 102 -8.62 -8.51 -24.26
N SER A 103 -9.74 -9.21 -24.34
CA SER A 103 -9.77 -10.67 -24.14
C SER A 103 -8.92 -11.43 -25.16
N PRO A 104 -9.05 -11.19 -26.48
CA PRO A 104 -8.15 -11.80 -27.47
C PRO A 104 -6.67 -11.54 -27.22
N THR A 105 -6.33 -10.33 -26.75
CA THR A 105 -4.93 -9.97 -26.43
C THR A 105 -4.43 -10.74 -25.20
N LEU A 106 -5.26 -10.86 -24.16
CA LEU A 106 -4.91 -11.64 -22.97
C LEU A 106 -4.75 -13.12 -23.30
N ASP A 107 -5.62 -13.69 -24.11
CA ASP A 107 -5.56 -15.09 -24.54
C ASP A 107 -4.31 -15.34 -25.39
N PHE A 108 -3.96 -14.41 -26.29
CA PHE A 108 -2.73 -14.48 -27.06
C PHE A 108 -1.49 -14.46 -26.15
N LEU A 109 -1.44 -13.55 -25.18
CA LEU A 109 -0.34 -13.48 -24.21
C LEU A 109 -0.26 -14.73 -23.30
N ASP A 110 -1.39 -15.40 -23.05
CA ASP A 110 -1.43 -16.63 -22.27
C ASP A 110 -1.09 -17.89 -23.10
N SER A 111 -1.30 -17.82 -24.41
CA SER A 111 -0.98 -18.91 -25.34
C SER A 111 0.54 -19.15 -25.45
N VAL A 112 1.34 -18.08 -25.35
CA VAL A 112 2.81 -18.15 -25.36
C VAL A 112 3.28 -18.48 -23.95
N ALA A 113 3.35 -19.78 -23.64
CA ALA A 113 3.71 -20.28 -22.32
C ALA A 113 4.77 -21.38 -22.36
N ILE A 114 5.60 -21.39 -21.32
CA ILE A 114 6.55 -22.46 -21.01
C ILE A 114 6.21 -23.11 -19.67
N ILE A 115 6.55 -24.37 -19.49
CA ILE A 115 6.33 -25.08 -18.22
C ILE A 115 7.66 -25.16 -17.48
N VAL A 116 7.70 -24.62 -16.26
CA VAL A 116 8.90 -24.62 -15.41
C VAL A 116 8.53 -25.20 -14.05
N GLY A 117 9.09 -26.37 -13.69
CA GLY A 117 8.85 -26.99 -12.39
C GLY A 117 7.38 -27.30 -12.08
N GLY A 118 6.57 -27.58 -13.10
CA GLY A 118 5.13 -27.82 -12.97
C GLY A 118 4.26 -26.56 -13.05
N LEU A 119 4.85 -25.35 -13.03
CA LEU A 119 4.13 -24.10 -13.22
C LEU A 119 4.09 -23.71 -14.70
N ARG A 120 2.90 -23.40 -15.23
CA ARG A 120 2.74 -22.78 -16.56
C ARG A 120 3.03 -21.29 -16.46
N VAL A 121 4.16 -20.88 -17.03
CA VAL A 121 4.60 -19.49 -17.06
C VAL A 121 4.37 -18.95 -18.47
N SER A 122 3.29 -18.17 -18.63
CA SER A 122 3.01 -17.41 -19.86
C SER A 122 3.56 -15.99 -19.77
N ILE A 123 3.62 -15.28 -20.91
CA ILE A 123 3.94 -13.84 -20.92
C ILE A 123 2.95 -13.09 -20.03
N LEU A 124 1.67 -13.48 -20.06
CA LEU A 124 0.65 -12.91 -19.18
C LEU A 124 0.97 -13.14 -17.70
N THR A 125 1.41 -14.34 -17.32
CA THR A 125 1.84 -14.65 -15.94
C THR A 125 2.99 -13.73 -15.50
N VAL A 126 3.99 -13.53 -16.35
CA VAL A 126 5.13 -12.64 -16.06
C VAL A 126 4.67 -11.20 -15.87
N ILE A 127 3.83 -10.68 -16.77
CA ILE A 127 3.28 -9.32 -16.67
C ILE A 127 2.49 -9.16 -15.37
N ARG A 128 1.59 -10.09 -15.06
CA ARG A 128 0.80 -10.08 -13.81
C ARG A 128 1.71 -10.10 -12.58
N GLY A 129 2.74 -10.94 -12.59
CA GLY A 129 3.71 -11.06 -11.49
C GLY A 129 4.54 -9.81 -11.27
N VAL A 130 5.04 -9.18 -12.34
CA VAL A 130 5.79 -7.92 -12.24
C VAL A 130 4.90 -6.80 -11.72
N LEU A 131 3.66 -6.70 -12.23
CA LEU A 131 2.71 -5.69 -11.77
C LEU A 131 2.31 -5.91 -10.31
N SER A 132 2.02 -7.14 -9.89
CA SER A 132 1.69 -7.45 -8.49
C SER A 132 2.87 -7.19 -7.57
N LEU A 133 4.09 -7.52 -7.99
CA LEU A 133 5.30 -7.29 -7.21
C LEU A 133 5.52 -5.79 -7.01
N ALA A 134 5.46 -5.01 -8.09
CA ALA A 134 5.61 -3.56 -8.04
C ALA A 134 4.58 -2.92 -7.10
N MET A 135 3.31 -3.34 -7.21
CA MET A 135 2.23 -2.86 -6.35
C MET A 135 2.45 -3.22 -4.87
N LEU A 136 2.81 -4.47 -4.57
CA LEU A 136 3.02 -4.94 -3.20
C LEU A 136 4.26 -4.31 -2.56
N LEU A 137 5.37 -4.16 -3.30
CA LEU A 137 6.58 -3.47 -2.81
C LEU A 137 6.32 -2.00 -2.52
N TRP A 138 5.53 -1.36 -3.38
CA TRP A 138 5.09 0.01 -3.16
C TRP A 138 4.23 0.10 -1.89
N ALA A 139 3.25 -0.79 -1.72
CA ALA A 139 2.41 -0.85 -0.53
C ALA A 139 3.23 -1.10 0.75
N ALA A 140 4.18 -2.03 0.70
CA ALA A 140 5.12 -2.32 1.79
C ALA A 140 5.95 -1.09 2.18
N THR A 141 6.42 -0.32 1.20
CA THR A 141 7.19 0.91 1.44
C THR A 141 6.34 1.98 2.13
N VAL A 142 5.11 2.18 1.67
CA VAL A 142 4.18 3.14 2.29
C VAL A 142 3.81 2.71 3.71
N ALA A 143 3.48 1.44 3.90
CA ALA A 143 3.22 0.88 5.22
C ALA A 143 4.43 1.05 6.16
N SER A 144 5.63 0.71 5.69
CA SER A 144 6.87 0.89 6.44
C SER A 144 7.09 2.33 6.88
N ASN A 145 6.89 3.29 5.97
CA ASN A 145 7.04 4.72 6.29
C ASN A 145 6.00 5.19 7.31
N LEU A 146 4.78 4.64 7.28
CA LEU A 146 3.75 4.93 8.27
C LEU A 146 4.13 4.40 9.66
N PHE A 147 4.64 3.16 9.72
CA PHE A 147 5.14 2.58 10.96
C PHE A 147 6.33 3.35 11.52
N GLU A 148 7.29 3.74 10.68
CA GLU A 148 8.47 4.51 11.10
C GLU A 148 8.06 5.86 11.71
N ARG A 149 7.10 6.57 11.08
CA ARG A 149 6.53 7.80 11.63
C ARG A 149 5.82 7.60 12.96
N ARG A 150 5.22 6.43 13.18
CA ARG A 150 4.59 6.11 14.47
C ARG A 150 5.65 5.85 15.54
N ILE A 151 6.71 5.13 15.21
CA ILE A 151 7.85 4.86 16.10
C ILE A 151 8.54 6.18 16.49
N THR A 152 8.69 7.12 15.56
CA THR A 152 9.35 8.41 15.83
C THR A 152 8.61 9.29 16.84
N ARG A 153 7.31 9.06 17.05
CA ARG A 153 6.50 9.82 18.02
C ARG A 153 6.71 9.37 19.47
N PHE A 154 7.30 8.21 19.70
CA PHE A 154 7.67 7.77 21.04
C PHE A 154 9.05 8.36 21.40
N SER A 155 9.05 9.29 22.36
CA SER A 155 10.26 9.96 22.87
C SER A 155 11.17 9.02 23.66
N GLU A 156 10.62 7.93 24.19
CA GLU A 156 11.32 6.94 25.02
C GLU A 156 12.24 6.00 24.22
N ILE A 157 12.11 5.96 22.89
CA ILE A 157 12.91 5.08 22.03
C ILE A 157 14.21 5.78 21.61
N THR A 158 15.35 5.16 21.93
CA THR A 158 16.66 5.68 21.52
C THR A 158 16.80 5.78 19.99
N PRO A 159 17.59 6.74 19.45
CA PRO A 159 17.76 6.90 18.00
C PRO A 159 18.26 5.64 17.29
N ARG A 160 19.14 4.86 17.95
CA ARG A 160 19.68 3.60 17.41
C ARG A 160 18.60 2.52 17.30
N ALA A 161 17.79 2.36 18.35
CA ALA A 161 16.67 1.40 18.35
C ALA A 161 15.62 1.75 17.29
N ARG A 162 15.34 3.05 17.10
CA ARG A 162 14.40 3.53 16.07
C ARG A 162 14.82 3.12 14.66
N VAL A 163 16.08 3.34 14.30
CA VAL A 163 16.60 2.95 12.98
C VAL A 163 16.59 1.43 12.80
N LEU A 164 16.95 0.67 13.84
CA LEU A 164 16.92 -0.79 13.82
C LEU A 164 15.49 -1.32 13.60
N LEU A 165 14.53 -0.86 14.40
CA LEU A 165 13.12 -1.25 14.27
C LEU A 165 12.53 -0.85 12.91
N GLY A 166 12.86 0.35 12.42
CA GLY A 166 12.44 0.79 11.09
C GLY A 166 12.96 -0.13 9.99
N LYS A 167 14.25 -0.52 10.05
CA LYS A 167 14.82 -1.49 9.10
C LYS A 167 14.17 -2.86 9.22
N LEU A 168 13.93 -3.37 10.42
CA LEU A 168 13.28 -4.67 10.63
C LEU A 168 11.86 -4.68 10.04
N ILE A 169 11.06 -3.65 10.31
CA ILE A 169 9.70 -3.53 9.74
C ILE A 169 9.75 -3.46 8.22
N LYS A 170 10.64 -2.61 7.68
CA LYS A 170 10.78 -2.46 6.23
C LYS A 170 11.17 -3.77 5.57
N THR A 171 12.18 -4.46 6.09
CA THR A 171 12.66 -5.73 5.56
C THR A 171 11.56 -6.79 5.64
N THR A 172 10.84 -6.91 6.76
CA THR A 172 9.74 -7.87 6.91
C THR A 172 8.62 -7.61 5.91
N LEU A 173 8.17 -6.35 5.77
CA LEU A 173 7.10 -5.99 4.83
C LEU A 173 7.50 -6.22 3.37
N VAL A 174 8.75 -5.90 3.01
CA VAL A 174 9.28 -6.16 1.66
C VAL A 174 9.36 -7.65 1.38
N THR A 175 9.88 -8.46 2.32
CA THR A 175 9.91 -9.92 2.17
C THR A 175 8.51 -10.49 1.99
N LEU A 176 7.54 -10.03 2.79
CA LEU A 176 6.14 -10.46 2.66
C LEU A 176 5.56 -10.08 1.29
N ALA A 177 5.82 -8.86 0.81
CA ALA A 177 5.39 -8.42 -0.52
C ALA A 177 5.93 -9.30 -1.64
N VAL A 178 7.21 -9.72 -1.57
CA VAL A 178 7.81 -10.65 -2.53
C VAL A 178 7.11 -12.01 -2.47
N VAL A 179 6.96 -12.59 -1.27
CA VAL A 179 6.32 -13.90 -1.08
C VAL A 179 4.89 -13.88 -1.64
N LEU A 180 4.08 -12.89 -1.25
CA LEU A 180 2.70 -12.75 -1.71
C LEU A 180 2.59 -12.57 -3.23
N SER A 181 3.53 -11.83 -3.83
CA SER A 181 3.55 -11.63 -5.28
C SER A 181 3.95 -12.88 -6.06
N LEU A 182 4.78 -13.75 -5.49
CA LEU A 182 5.15 -15.00 -6.14
C LEU A 182 3.99 -16.01 -6.02
N THR A 183 3.34 -16.08 -4.85
CA THR A 183 2.17 -16.95 -4.67
C THR A 183 0.97 -16.51 -5.51
N SER A 184 0.80 -15.22 -5.79
CA SER A 184 -0.32 -14.72 -6.61
C SER A 184 -0.26 -15.18 -8.06
N ILE A 185 0.93 -15.53 -8.57
CA ILE A 185 1.12 -16.11 -9.91
C ILE A 185 1.19 -17.64 -9.91
N GLY A 186 0.88 -18.27 -8.76
CA GLY A 186 0.81 -19.72 -8.63
C GLY A 186 2.14 -20.42 -8.34
N LEU A 187 3.20 -19.69 -7.97
CA LEU A 187 4.44 -20.33 -7.51
C LEU A 187 4.22 -20.99 -6.14
N ASP A 188 4.52 -22.29 -6.08
CA ASP A 188 4.53 -23.03 -4.82
C ASP A 188 5.80 -22.71 -4.03
N LEU A 189 5.62 -21.92 -2.98
CA LEU A 189 6.70 -21.55 -2.07
C LEU A 189 6.82 -22.49 -0.87
N THR A 190 6.09 -23.61 -0.84
CA THR A 190 6.08 -24.54 0.32
C THR A 190 7.49 -24.96 0.71
N THR A 191 8.32 -25.33 -0.26
CA THR A 191 9.72 -25.72 0.01
C THR A 191 10.51 -24.56 0.64
N PHE A 192 10.40 -23.35 0.09
CA PHE A 192 11.03 -22.16 0.66
C PHE A 192 10.48 -21.80 2.04
N ALA A 193 9.18 -21.99 2.27
CA ALA A 193 8.53 -21.76 3.55
C ALA A 193 9.01 -22.75 4.61
N LEU A 194 9.21 -24.02 4.25
CA LEU A 194 9.83 -25.03 5.12
C LEU A 194 11.26 -24.64 5.50
N PHE A 195 12.11 -24.27 4.52
CA PHE A 195 13.48 -23.83 4.79
C PHE A 195 13.53 -22.55 5.64
N THR A 196 12.74 -21.55 5.29
CA THR A 196 12.66 -20.28 6.02
C THR A 196 12.07 -20.49 7.41
N GLY A 197 11.12 -21.42 7.56
CA GLY A 197 10.56 -21.84 8.84
C GLY A 197 11.61 -22.47 9.74
N ALA A 198 12.41 -23.40 9.22
CA ALA A 198 13.52 -24.02 9.95
C ALA A 198 14.57 -22.98 10.37
N LEU A 199 14.93 -22.05 9.48
CA LEU A 199 15.80 -20.92 9.81
C LEU A 199 15.19 -20.03 10.90
N GLY A 200 13.89 -19.75 10.82
CA GLY A 200 13.15 -18.98 11.82
C GLY A 200 13.16 -19.63 13.20
N VAL A 201 12.99 -20.96 13.26
CA VAL A 201 13.13 -21.74 14.50
C VAL A 201 14.56 -21.62 15.04
N GLY A 202 15.58 -21.76 14.19
CA GLY A 202 16.98 -21.61 14.61
C GLY A 202 17.30 -20.24 15.21
N VAL A 203 16.81 -19.17 14.58
CA VAL A 203 16.93 -17.80 15.11
C VAL A 203 16.18 -17.65 16.44
N GLY A 204 14.97 -18.21 16.54
CA GLY A 204 14.16 -18.20 17.76
C GLY A 204 14.85 -18.89 18.94
N LEU A 205 15.46 -20.05 18.70
CA LEU A 205 16.26 -20.76 19.70
C LEU A 205 17.50 -19.95 20.13
N GLY A 206 18.17 -19.28 19.19
CA GLY A 206 19.31 -18.41 19.50
C GLY A 206 18.94 -17.19 20.35
N LEU A 207 17.74 -16.63 20.14
CA LEU A 207 17.21 -15.47 20.88
C LEU A 207 16.45 -15.86 22.17
N GLN A 208 16.23 -17.16 22.40
CA GLN A 208 15.37 -17.67 23.47
C GLN A 208 15.74 -17.10 24.85
N ARG A 209 17.03 -17.00 25.17
CA ARG A 209 17.50 -16.46 26.47
C ARG A 209 17.11 -15.00 26.65
N THR A 210 17.30 -14.16 25.63
CA THR A 210 16.96 -12.73 25.69
C THR A 210 15.46 -12.53 25.82
N VAL A 211 14.66 -13.32 25.08
CA VAL A 211 13.20 -13.28 25.16
C VAL A 211 12.70 -13.76 26.53
N SER A 212 13.25 -14.85 27.05
CA SER A 212 12.93 -15.36 28.39
C SER A 212 13.20 -14.31 29.46
N ASN A 213 14.36 -13.66 29.41
CA ASN A 213 14.73 -12.61 30.36
C ASN A 213 13.78 -11.40 30.29
N LEU A 214 13.33 -11.02 29.09
CA LEU A 214 12.34 -9.95 28.91
C LEU A 214 10.99 -10.32 29.56
N PHE A 215 10.48 -11.53 29.30
CA PHE A 215 9.23 -12.00 29.90
C PHE A 215 9.32 -12.09 31.42
N SER A 216 10.43 -12.59 31.97
CA SER A 216 10.66 -12.60 33.42
C SER A 216 10.59 -11.20 34.02
N GLY A 217 11.17 -10.20 33.34
CA GLY A 217 11.09 -8.80 33.77
C GLY A 217 9.66 -8.24 33.76
N ILE A 218 8.88 -8.53 32.71
CA ILE A 218 7.48 -8.09 32.64
C ILE A 218 6.62 -8.77 33.70
N VAL A 219 6.78 -10.10 33.87
CA VAL A 219 6.04 -10.86 34.89
C VAL A 219 6.33 -10.32 36.28
N LEU A 220 7.60 -10.07 36.63
CA LEU A 220 7.97 -9.51 37.93
C LEU A 220 7.34 -8.13 38.20
N LEU A 221 7.20 -7.29 37.17
CA LEU A 221 6.53 -5.99 37.28
C LEU A 221 5.01 -6.11 37.43
N LEU A 222 4.40 -7.14 36.83
CA LEU A 222 2.97 -7.42 36.93
C LEU A 222 2.59 -8.12 38.23
N ASP A 223 3.50 -8.94 38.77
CA ASP A 223 3.22 -9.83 39.91
C ASP A 223 3.27 -9.13 41.28
N LYS A 224 3.60 -7.82 41.34
CA LYS A 224 3.65 -6.99 42.58
C LYS A 224 3.95 -7.82 43.84
N SER A 225 5.16 -8.37 43.94
CA SER A 225 5.66 -8.91 45.20
C SER A 225 6.99 -8.24 45.57
N ILE A 226 6.93 -6.95 45.91
CA ILE A 226 7.15 -6.44 47.28
C ILE A 226 6.27 -5.20 47.47
#